data_AF-A0A317N7K0-F1
#
_entry.id   AF-A0A317N7K0-F1
#
_cell.length_a   1.000
_cell.length_b   1.000
_cell.length_c   1.000
_cell.angle_alpha   90.00
_cell.angle_beta   90.00
_cell.angle_gamma   90.00
#
_symmetry.space_group_name_H-M   'P 1'
#
loop_
_entity.id
_entity.type
_entity.pdbx_description
1 polymer ?
#
loop_
_entity_poly.entity_id
_entity_poly.type
_entity_poly.pdbx_seq_one_letter_code
_entity_poly.pdbx_strand_id
1 'polypeptide(L)'
;MQELDQAADRFAVGEVPDADLSLIAAEALARGLDSPALVELACLHRTDTREAPALFRTALAELGHITDSESAWAAREAAVRLRRVRGHAAVLLAEDDLDPELVSRIAHEMLAYLAAVPGGVTMELSELAYCLDLASYAVGESFRDPDEMRAEIRQWCSVLVHGPTPPSERAPAGRGILRSWWRRATRT
;
A
#
# COMPACT_ATOMS: atom_id res chain seq x y z
N MET A 1 -20.26 4.24 6.39
CA MET A 1 -18.96 4.96 6.55
C MET A 1 -17.79 4.03 6.28
N GLN A 2 -17.61 2.93 7.04
CA GLN A 2 -16.48 2.01 6.86
C GLN A 2 -16.39 1.38 5.44
N GLU A 3 -17.52 1.03 4.82
CA GLU A 3 -17.53 0.45 3.47
C GLU A 3 -17.16 1.45 2.38
N LEU A 4 -17.55 2.73 2.51
CA LEU A 4 -17.18 3.78 1.55
C LEU A 4 -15.68 4.10 1.66
N ASP A 5 -15.13 4.11 2.87
CA ASP A 5 -13.68 4.23 3.07
C ASP A 5 -12.90 3.03 2.51
N GLN A 6 -13.43 1.81 2.64
CA GLN A 6 -12.85 0.63 2.01
C GLN A 6 -12.93 0.69 0.47
N ALA A 7 -14.05 1.18 -0.07
CA ALA A 7 -14.19 1.43 -1.50
C ALA A 7 -13.18 2.48 -1.99
N ALA A 8 -13.00 3.57 -1.23
CA ALA A 8 -11.98 4.59 -1.51
C ALA A 8 -10.56 4.03 -1.46
N ASP A 9 -10.25 3.15 -0.50
CA ASP A 9 -8.97 2.46 -0.41
C ASP A 9 -8.70 1.56 -1.63
N ARG A 10 -9.70 0.77 -2.05
CA ARG A 10 -9.60 -0.08 -3.25
C ARG A 10 -9.51 0.74 -4.52
N PHE A 11 -10.29 1.82 -4.63
CA PHE A 11 -10.23 2.74 -5.75
C PHE A 11 -8.85 3.39 -5.88
N ALA A 12 -8.25 3.83 -4.75
CA ALA A 12 -6.93 4.44 -4.73
C ALA A 12 -5.83 3.54 -5.32
N VAL A 13 -5.95 2.22 -5.19
CA VAL A 13 -4.99 1.24 -5.76
C VAL A 13 -5.44 0.63 -7.09
N GLY A 14 -6.53 1.13 -7.69
CA GLY A 14 -7.02 0.67 -8.99
C GLY A 14 -7.78 -0.67 -8.99
N GLU A 15 -8.32 -1.09 -7.85
CA GLU A 15 -9.05 -2.37 -7.69
C GLU A 15 -10.57 -2.26 -7.81
N VAL A 16 -11.06 -1.07 -8.12
CA VAL A 16 -12.48 -0.82 -8.37
C VAL A 16 -12.63 -0.46 -9.84
N PRO A 17 -13.30 -1.31 -10.65
CA PRO A 17 -13.67 -0.95 -12.01
C PRO A 17 -14.58 0.28 -12.02
N ASP A 18 -14.38 1.20 -12.97
CA ASP A 18 -15.19 2.41 -13.09
C ASP A 18 -16.69 2.11 -13.20
N ALA A 19 -17.06 0.97 -13.80
CA ALA A 19 -18.43 0.51 -13.94
C ALA A 19 -19.12 0.16 -12.61
N ASP A 20 -18.36 -0.15 -11.57
CA ASP A 20 -18.88 -0.53 -10.25
C ASP A 20 -19.09 0.69 -9.33
N LEU A 21 -18.52 1.85 -9.67
CA LEU A 21 -18.63 3.07 -8.87
C LEU A 21 -20.08 3.56 -8.73
N SER A 22 -20.90 3.40 -9.78
CA SER A 22 -22.33 3.73 -9.74
C SER A 22 -23.10 2.92 -8.70
N LEU A 23 -22.80 1.62 -8.59
CA LEU A 23 -23.40 0.74 -7.59
C LEU A 23 -22.93 1.11 -6.18
N ILE A 24 -21.62 1.33 -6.00
CA ILE A 24 -21.07 1.78 -4.71
C ILE A 24 -21.75 3.07 -4.24
N ALA A 25 -21.99 4.02 -5.15
CA ALA A 25 -22.70 5.25 -4.84
C ALA A 25 -24.15 5.03 -4.45
N ALA A 26 -24.89 4.20 -5.20
CA ALA A 26 -26.27 3.85 -4.89
C ALA A 26 -26.38 3.19 -3.50
N GLU A 27 -25.47 2.28 -3.17
CA GLU A 27 -25.48 1.65 -1.85
C GLU A 27 -25.04 2.62 -0.73
N ALA A 28 -24.16 3.58 -1.00
CA ALA A 28 -23.77 4.60 -0.04
C ALA A 28 -24.96 5.55 0.27
N LEU A 29 -25.72 5.96 -0.75
CA LEU A 29 -26.96 6.71 -0.62
C LEU A 29 -28.01 5.94 0.19
N ALA A 30 -28.18 4.64 -0.09
CA ALA A 30 -29.11 3.78 0.64
C ALA A 30 -28.78 3.67 2.14
N ARG A 31 -27.52 3.92 2.52
CA ARG A 31 -27.04 3.96 3.91
C ARG A 31 -27.08 5.37 4.53
N GLY A 32 -27.65 6.34 3.82
CA GLY A 32 -27.84 7.72 4.30
C GLY A 32 -26.62 8.62 4.17
N LEU A 33 -25.61 8.25 3.38
CA LEU A 33 -24.55 9.18 2.98
C LEU A 33 -25.09 10.00 1.81
N ASP A 34 -25.26 11.30 2.00
CA ASP A 34 -25.86 12.18 0.99
C ASP A 34 -24.84 13.23 0.54
N SER A 35 -24.62 13.29 -0.78
CA SER A 35 -23.79 14.29 -1.43
C SER A 35 -24.27 14.45 -2.88
N PRO A 36 -24.27 15.68 -3.44
CA PRO A 36 -24.67 15.90 -4.83
C PRO A 36 -23.94 15.01 -5.83
N ALA A 37 -22.61 14.90 -5.71
CA ALA A 37 -21.81 14.07 -6.61
C ALA A 37 -22.11 12.57 -6.45
N LEU A 38 -22.49 12.11 -5.24
CA LEU A 38 -22.89 10.73 -5.01
C LEU A 38 -24.23 10.40 -5.68
N VAL A 39 -25.20 11.34 -5.62
CA VAL A 39 -26.48 11.22 -6.33
C VAL A 39 -26.26 11.15 -7.84
N GLU A 40 -25.40 12.02 -8.37
CA GLU A 40 -25.06 12.04 -9.80
C GLU A 40 -24.38 10.74 -10.23
N LEU A 41 -23.38 10.27 -9.47
CA LEU A 41 -22.68 9.02 -9.72
C LEU A 41 -23.62 7.80 -9.71
N ALA A 42 -24.56 7.75 -8.76
CA ALA A 42 -25.55 6.68 -8.70
C ALA A 42 -26.53 6.69 -9.89
N CYS A 43 -26.73 7.85 -10.51
CA CYS A 43 -27.58 8.02 -11.69
C CYS A 43 -26.85 7.74 -13.01
N LEU A 44 -25.52 7.59 -13.01
CA LEU A 44 -24.77 7.29 -14.22
C LEU A 44 -25.22 5.94 -14.82
N HIS A 45 -25.37 5.92 -16.14
CA HIS A 45 -25.66 4.69 -16.86
C HIS A 45 -24.42 3.78 -16.83
N ARG A 46 -24.59 2.46 -16.68
CA ARG A 46 -23.46 1.50 -16.58
C ARG A 46 -22.50 1.51 -17.78
N THR A 47 -22.93 2.04 -18.92
CA THR A 47 -22.12 2.15 -20.14
C THR A 47 -21.40 3.50 -20.27
N ASP A 48 -21.73 4.48 -19.43
CA ASP A 48 -21.12 5.80 -19.43
C ASP A 48 -20.33 6.01 -18.13
N THR A 49 -19.16 5.36 -18.08
CA THR A 49 -18.32 5.30 -16.89
C THR A 49 -17.21 6.35 -16.91
N ARG A 50 -17.13 7.16 -17.96
CA ARG A 50 -16.01 8.11 -18.17
C ARG A 50 -15.91 9.12 -17.04
N GLU A 51 -17.04 9.57 -16.51
CA GLU A 51 -17.12 10.57 -15.45
C GLU A 51 -17.14 9.95 -14.04
N ALA A 52 -17.33 8.63 -13.94
CA ALA A 52 -17.51 7.95 -12.68
C ALA A 52 -16.32 8.12 -11.71
N PRO A 53 -15.05 8.04 -12.14
CA PRO A 53 -13.90 8.30 -11.26
C PRO A 53 -13.88 9.73 -10.70
N ALA A 54 -14.19 10.73 -11.53
CA ALA A 54 -14.20 12.13 -11.12
C ALA A 54 -15.31 12.40 -10.09
N LEU A 55 -16.53 11.93 -10.38
CA LEU A 55 -17.66 12.07 -9.46
C LEU A 55 -17.42 11.33 -8.14
N PHE A 56 -16.79 10.16 -8.15
CA PHE A 56 -16.45 9.44 -6.93
C PHE A 56 -15.45 10.21 -6.05
N ARG A 57 -14.43 10.82 -6.67
CA ARG A 57 -13.46 11.67 -5.96
C ARG A 57 -14.13 12.90 -5.37
N THR A 58 -14.98 13.57 -6.14
CA THR A 58 -15.76 14.72 -5.66
C THR A 58 -16.69 14.32 -4.51
N ALA A 59 -17.41 13.21 -4.60
CA ALA A 59 -18.30 12.74 -3.54
C ALA A 59 -17.56 12.48 -2.22
N LEU A 60 -16.38 11.86 -2.27
CA LEU A 60 -15.55 11.64 -1.09
C LEU A 60 -15.04 12.96 -0.48
N ALA A 61 -14.79 13.99 -1.30
CA ALA A 61 -14.42 15.30 -0.82
C ALA A 61 -15.59 16.06 -0.19
N GLU A 62 -16.77 16.01 -0.79
CA GLU A 62 -18.00 16.58 -0.23
C GLU A 62 -18.36 15.95 1.12
N LEU A 63 -18.17 14.64 1.26
CA LEU A 63 -18.39 13.88 2.49
C LEU A 63 -17.25 14.03 3.51
N GLY A 64 -16.17 14.75 3.17
CA GLY A 64 -15.05 15.03 4.08
C GLY A 64 -14.07 13.88 4.31
N HIS A 65 -14.07 12.85 3.46
CA HIS A 65 -13.16 11.70 3.57
C HIS A 65 -11.74 12.02 3.07
N ILE A 66 -11.62 12.86 2.03
CA ILE A 66 -10.34 13.22 1.41
C ILE A 66 -10.49 14.48 0.57
N THR A 67 -9.50 15.36 0.55
CA THR A 67 -9.49 16.48 -0.41
C THR A 67 -9.39 15.96 -1.83
N ASP A 68 -10.17 16.50 -2.77
CA ASP A 68 -10.01 16.15 -4.19
C ASP A 68 -8.77 16.83 -4.79
N SER A 69 -7.61 16.25 -4.53
CA SER A 69 -6.35 16.62 -5.15
C SER A 69 -5.52 15.37 -5.47
N GLU A 70 -4.74 15.44 -6.54
CA GLU A 70 -3.83 14.34 -6.92
C GLU A 70 -2.87 13.98 -5.78
N SER A 71 -2.40 14.98 -5.03
CA SER A 71 -1.50 14.77 -3.89
C SER A 71 -2.18 14.01 -2.74
N ALA A 72 -3.45 14.28 -2.46
CA ALA A 72 -4.19 13.59 -1.40
C ALA A 72 -4.45 12.13 -1.81
N TRP A 73 -4.85 11.90 -3.06
CA TRP A 73 -5.08 10.56 -3.60
C TRP A 73 -3.80 9.73 -3.66
N ALA A 74 -2.68 10.30 -4.11
CA ALA A 74 -1.38 9.64 -4.08
C ALA A 74 -0.95 9.30 -2.64
N ALA A 75 -1.19 10.18 -1.67
CA ALA A 75 -0.92 9.91 -0.27
C ALA A 75 -1.81 8.78 0.28
N ARG A 76 -3.10 8.75 -0.08
CA ARG A 76 -4.02 7.67 0.32
C ARG A 76 -3.57 6.34 -0.28
N GLU A 77 -3.26 6.29 -1.57
CA GLU A 77 -2.77 5.10 -2.23
C GLU A 77 -1.50 4.57 -1.55
N ALA A 78 -0.53 5.45 -1.28
CA ALA A 78 0.69 5.09 -0.58
C ALA A 78 0.41 4.51 0.81
N ALA A 79 -0.53 5.11 1.56
CA ALA A 79 -0.94 4.60 2.86
C ALA A 79 -1.62 3.21 2.77
N VAL A 80 -2.46 2.97 1.76
CA VAL A 80 -3.11 1.67 1.52
C VAL A 80 -2.06 0.61 1.22
N ARG A 81 -1.15 0.88 0.27
CA ARG A 81 -0.07 -0.06 -0.10
C ARG A 81 0.83 -0.37 1.09
N LEU A 82 1.22 0.64 1.87
CA LEU A 82 2.04 0.43 3.07
C LEU A 82 1.33 -0.42 4.13
N ARG A 83 0.03 -0.20 4.38
CA ARG A 83 -0.75 -1.04 5.30
C ARG A 83 -0.75 -2.50 4.85
N ARG A 84 -0.92 -2.76 3.56
CA ARG A 84 -0.93 -4.12 3.01
C ARG A 84 0.45 -4.78 3.08
N VAL A 85 1.52 -4.05 2.75
CA VAL A 85 2.91 -4.52 2.95
C VAL A 85 3.15 -4.96 4.38
N ARG A 86 2.74 -4.13 5.35
CA ARG A 86 2.86 -4.46 6.77
C ARG A 86 2.07 -5.68 7.16
N GLY A 87 0.86 -5.84 6.62
CA GLY A 87 0.04 -7.04 6.81
C GLY A 87 0.75 -8.30 6.30
N HIS A 88 1.26 -8.28 5.07
CA HIS A 88 1.99 -9.39 4.48
C HIS A 88 3.30 -9.70 5.21
N ALA A 89 4.06 -8.67 5.58
CA ALA A 89 5.27 -8.82 6.38
C ALA A 89 4.98 -9.43 7.76
N ALA A 90 3.86 -9.06 8.39
CA ALA A 90 3.44 -9.67 9.66
C ALA A 90 3.08 -11.14 9.52
N VAL A 91 2.43 -11.54 8.42
CA VAL A 91 2.15 -12.96 8.11
C VAL A 91 3.46 -13.74 7.95
N LEU A 92 4.40 -13.23 7.14
CA LEU A 92 5.72 -13.86 6.96
C LEU A 92 6.51 -14.00 8.27
N LEU A 93 6.36 -13.06 9.21
CA LEU A 93 7.00 -13.15 10.51
C LEU A 93 6.37 -14.20 11.42
N ALA A 94 5.06 -14.44 11.28
CA ALA A 94 4.30 -15.39 12.08
C ALA A 94 4.46 -16.83 11.58
N GLU A 95 4.71 -17.03 10.28
CA GLU A 95 4.87 -18.34 9.67
C GLU A 95 6.33 -18.82 9.72
N ASP A 96 6.54 -20.09 10.07
CA ASP A 96 7.89 -20.66 10.11
C ASP A 96 8.50 -20.79 8.72
N ASP A 97 7.67 -21.03 7.70
CA ASP A 97 8.09 -21.14 6.30
C ASP A 97 7.98 -19.82 5.55
N LEU A 98 8.88 -19.63 4.57
CA LEU A 98 8.81 -18.47 3.68
C LEU A 98 8.06 -18.84 2.42
N ASP A 99 6.92 -18.19 2.20
CA ASP A 99 6.24 -18.19 0.91
C ASP A 99 6.95 -17.24 -0.07
N PRO A 100 7.65 -17.75 -1.11
CA PRO A 100 8.37 -16.91 -2.07
C PRO A 100 7.43 -16.01 -2.88
N GLU A 101 6.18 -16.43 -3.11
CA GLU A 101 5.19 -15.60 -3.81
C GLU A 101 4.80 -14.39 -2.97
N LEU A 102 4.65 -14.57 -1.65
CA LEU A 102 4.35 -13.48 -0.74
C LEU A 102 5.51 -12.51 -0.61
N VAL A 103 6.76 -13.00 -0.59
CA VAL A 103 7.96 -12.15 -0.62
C VAL A 103 8.04 -11.35 -1.92
N SER A 104 7.81 -12.00 -3.07
CA SER A 104 7.77 -11.34 -4.38
C SER A 104 6.67 -10.28 -4.44
N ARG A 105 5.47 -10.57 -3.93
CA ARG A 105 4.35 -9.62 -3.86
C ARG A 105 4.68 -8.36 -3.05
N ILE A 106 5.34 -8.52 -1.90
CA ILE A 106 5.81 -7.38 -1.10
C ILE A 106 6.80 -6.52 -1.91
N ALA A 107 7.75 -7.16 -2.58
CA ALA A 107 8.80 -6.48 -3.34
C ALA A 107 8.26 -5.72 -4.57
N HIS A 108 7.56 -6.42 -5.46
CA HIS A 108 7.17 -5.93 -6.78
C HIS A 108 5.93 -5.04 -6.76
N GLU A 109 4.86 -5.44 -6.08
CA GLU A 109 3.57 -4.76 -6.22
C GLU A 109 3.45 -3.53 -5.32
N MET A 110 4.26 -3.45 -4.26
CA MET A 110 4.01 -2.50 -3.19
C MET A 110 5.19 -1.59 -2.89
N LEU A 111 6.41 -2.12 -2.75
CA LEU A 111 7.56 -1.28 -2.42
C LEU A 111 8.11 -0.53 -3.64
N ALA A 112 8.14 -1.14 -4.82
CA ALA A 112 8.56 -0.47 -6.06
C ALA A 112 7.65 0.72 -6.43
N TYR A 113 6.32 0.58 -6.23
CA TYR A 113 5.38 1.66 -6.44
C TYR A 113 5.59 2.80 -5.43
N LEU A 114 5.71 2.47 -4.14
CA LEU A 114 5.95 3.47 -3.09
C LEU A 114 7.23 4.28 -3.29
N ALA A 115 8.26 3.67 -3.89
CA ALA A 115 9.49 4.34 -4.27
C ALA A 115 9.34 5.34 -5.43
N ALA A 116 8.32 5.17 -6.28
CA ALA A 116 8.10 6.01 -7.46
C ALA A 116 7.19 7.22 -7.17
N VAL A 117 6.46 7.24 -6.04
CA VAL A 117 5.54 8.34 -5.69
C VAL A 117 6.32 9.61 -5.32
N PRO A 118 6.15 10.73 -6.05
CA PRO A 118 6.85 11.98 -5.77
C PRO A 118 6.54 12.52 -4.37
N GLY A 119 7.58 12.81 -3.58
CA GLY A 119 7.46 13.33 -2.22
C GLY A 119 7.12 12.29 -1.14
N GLY A 120 6.93 11.03 -1.52
CA GLY A 120 6.48 9.96 -0.62
C GLY A 120 7.59 9.23 0.11
N VAL A 121 8.57 8.64 -0.59
CA VAL A 121 9.61 7.84 0.09
C VAL A 121 10.96 7.81 -0.63
N THR A 122 12.00 7.78 0.20
CA THR A 122 13.44 7.83 -0.06
C THR A 122 14.01 6.58 -0.75
N MET A 123 15.19 6.73 -1.37
CA MET A 123 16.11 5.68 -1.87
C MET A 123 16.10 4.36 -1.06
N GLU A 124 15.85 4.47 0.25
CA GLU A 124 15.76 3.38 1.23
C GLU A 124 14.63 2.35 0.97
N LEU A 125 13.45 2.77 0.49
CA LEU A 125 12.40 1.82 0.13
C LEU A 125 12.66 1.15 -1.22
N SER A 126 13.29 1.88 -2.16
CA SER A 126 13.77 1.29 -3.41
C SER A 126 14.81 0.21 -3.14
N GLU A 127 15.75 0.46 -2.22
CA GLU A 127 16.73 -0.52 -1.78
C GLU A 127 16.07 -1.70 -1.08
N LEU A 128 15.09 -1.48 -0.20
CA LEU A 128 14.36 -2.56 0.46
C LEU A 128 13.55 -3.41 -0.53
N ALA A 129 12.89 -2.76 -1.50
CA ALA A 129 12.18 -3.43 -2.60
C ALA A 129 13.15 -4.31 -3.39
N TYR A 130 14.29 -3.75 -3.79
CA TYR A 130 15.33 -4.44 -4.53
C TYR A 130 15.92 -5.64 -3.76
N CYS A 131 16.19 -5.46 -2.46
CA CYS A 131 16.70 -6.52 -1.60
C CYS A 131 15.70 -7.67 -1.45
N LEU A 132 14.41 -7.37 -1.21
CA LEU A 132 13.36 -8.38 -1.12
C LEU A 132 13.13 -9.08 -2.46
N ASP A 133 13.21 -8.35 -3.58
CA ASP A 133 13.08 -8.91 -4.91
C ASP A 133 14.21 -9.91 -5.19
N LEU A 134 15.46 -9.49 -5.00
CA LEU A 134 16.64 -10.33 -5.16
C LEU A 134 16.58 -11.56 -4.24
N ALA A 135 16.10 -11.40 -3.02
CA ALA A 135 15.91 -12.48 -2.07
C ALA A 135 14.84 -13.48 -2.54
N SER A 136 13.73 -13.01 -3.13
CA SER A 136 12.70 -13.89 -3.68
C SER A 136 13.23 -14.79 -4.80
N TYR A 137 14.11 -14.27 -5.66
CA TYR A 137 14.82 -15.05 -6.68
C TYR A 137 15.81 -16.05 -6.07
N ALA A 138 16.56 -15.62 -5.06
CA ALA A 138 17.59 -16.44 -4.41
C ALA A 138 17.03 -17.58 -3.55
N VAL A 139 15.76 -17.52 -3.11
CA VAL A 139 15.10 -18.64 -2.42
C VAL A 139 14.82 -19.80 -3.38
N GLY A 140 14.63 -19.53 -4.67
CA GLY A 140 14.41 -20.57 -5.70
C GLY A 140 15.69 -21.18 -6.27
N GLU A 141 16.81 -20.47 -6.21
CA GLU A 141 18.07 -20.85 -6.85
C GLU A 141 19.15 -21.04 -5.79
N SER A 142 19.87 -22.18 -5.78
CA SER A 142 20.80 -22.59 -4.70
C SER A 142 22.08 -21.75 -4.52
N PHE A 143 22.04 -20.44 -4.77
CA PHE A 143 23.18 -19.52 -4.74
C PHE A 143 23.57 -19.06 -3.32
N ARG A 144 22.69 -19.23 -2.32
CA ARG A 144 22.95 -18.88 -0.91
C ARG A 144 22.37 -19.93 0.03
N ASP A 145 22.86 -19.90 1.26
CA ASP A 145 22.26 -20.67 2.36
C ASP A 145 20.79 -20.19 2.57
N PRO A 146 19.80 -21.09 2.42
CA PRO A 146 18.38 -20.74 2.59
C PRO A 146 18.07 -20.18 3.99
N ASP A 147 18.79 -20.62 5.02
CA ASP A 147 18.55 -20.17 6.40
C ASP A 147 19.04 -18.73 6.63
N GLU A 148 20.17 -18.36 6.02
CA GLU A 148 20.68 -16.99 6.04
C GLU A 148 19.72 -16.04 5.30
N MET A 149 19.27 -16.44 4.11
CA MET A 149 18.28 -15.68 3.33
C MET A 149 16.98 -15.50 4.12
N ARG A 150 16.54 -16.55 4.82
CA ARG A 150 15.34 -16.50 5.66
C ARG A 150 15.49 -15.51 6.81
N ALA A 151 16.65 -15.48 7.45
CA ALA A 151 16.95 -14.52 8.51
C ALA A 151 16.95 -13.07 7.98
N GLU A 152 17.53 -12.81 6.80
CA GLU A 152 17.54 -11.48 6.17
C GLU A 152 16.12 -10.99 5.83
N ILE A 153 15.30 -11.82 5.16
CA ILE A 153 13.91 -11.49 4.83
C ILE A 153 13.11 -11.18 6.08
N ARG A 154 13.24 -11.99 7.14
CA ARG A 154 12.56 -11.75 8.42
C ARG A 154 13.03 -10.44 9.07
N GLN A 155 14.31 -10.12 9.00
CA GLN A 155 14.82 -8.85 9.49
C GLN A 155 14.18 -7.66 8.75
N TRP A 156 14.07 -7.73 7.42
CA TRP A 156 13.41 -6.69 6.61
C TRP A 156 11.92 -6.59 6.91
N CYS A 157 11.21 -7.71 7.02
CA CYS A 157 9.81 -7.75 7.41
C CYS A 157 9.60 -7.13 8.81
N SER A 158 10.50 -7.42 9.75
CA SER A 158 10.48 -6.80 11.08
C SER A 158 10.61 -5.27 11.01
N VAL A 159 11.46 -4.76 10.12
CA VAL A 159 11.59 -3.32 9.87
C VAL A 159 10.32 -2.76 9.21
N LEU A 160 9.63 -3.50 8.35
CA LEU A 160 8.37 -3.01 7.77
C LEU A 160 7.27 -2.88 8.83
N VAL A 161 7.14 -3.88 9.71
CA VAL A 161 6.08 -3.97 10.73
C VAL A 161 6.34 -3.06 11.92
N HIS A 162 7.55 -3.08 12.47
CA HIS A 162 7.91 -2.35 13.70
C HIS A 162 8.74 -1.08 13.43
N GLY A 163 9.19 -0.89 12.19
CA GLY A 163 10.22 0.08 11.80
C GLY A 163 11.60 -0.23 12.38
N PRO A 164 12.64 0.57 12.10
CA PRO A 164 14.01 0.25 12.52
C PRO A 164 14.11 0.00 14.02
N THR A 165 14.56 -1.20 14.35
CA THR A 165 15.01 -1.56 15.69
C THR A 165 16.19 -0.67 16.08
N PRO A 166 16.24 -0.17 17.34
CA PRO A 166 17.44 0.47 17.86
C PRO A 166 18.62 -0.51 17.78
N PRO A 167 19.86 -0.02 17.60
CA PRO A 167 21.02 -0.87 17.43
C PRO A 167 21.34 -1.62 18.72
N SER A 168 20.86 -2.86 18.88
CA SER A 168 21.53 -3.81 19.78
C SER A 168 22.52 -4.63 18.96
N GLU A 169 23.78 -4.53 19.36
CA GLU A 169 24.98 -5.23 18.90
C GLU A 169 24.73 -6.52 18.11
N ARG A 170 24.92 -6.44 16.78
CA ARG A 170 25.48 -7.48 15.89
C ARG A 170 25.39 -6.97 14.45
N ALA A 171 26.54 -6.77 13.79
CA ALA A 171 26.81 -6.24 12.44
C ALA A 171 26.46 -7.29 11.32
N PRO A 172 26.53 -7.03 9.97
CA PRO A 172 27.31 -5.98 9.29
C PRO A 172 26.57 -5.11 8.23
N ALA A 173 27.30 -4.06 7.82
CA ALA A 173 27.28 -3.26 6.58
C ALA A 173 25.95 -3.02 5.83
N GLY A 174 25.09 -2.13 6.36
CA GLY A 174 23.99 -1.51 5.57
C GLY A 174 23.23 -0.39 6.30
N ARG A 175 23.70 0.04 7.49
CA ARG A 175 22.83 0.59 8.55
C ARG A 175 22.67 2.11 8.61
N GLY A 176 23.26 2.86 7.69
CA GLY A 176 23.11 4.33 7.70
C GLY A 176 21.69 4.79 7.34
N ILE A 177 20.96 3.93 6.64
CA ILE A 177 19.86 4.30 5.77
C ILE A 177 18.54 4.28 6.56
N LEU A 178 18.11 3.12 7.07
CA LEU A 178 16.80 2.90 7.72
C LEU A 178 16.36 3.92 8.80
N ARG A 179 17.28 4.56 9.53
CA ARG A 179 16.95 5.51 10.62
C ARG A 179 16.37 6.84 10.15
N SER A 180 16.67 7.27 8.92
CA SER A 180 16.25 8.57 8.40
C SER A 180 14.76 8.55 7.97
N TRP A 181 14.29 7.37 7.58
CA TRP A 181 12.92 7.11 7.13
C TRP A 181 11.88 7.08 8.27
N TRP A 182 12.11 6.33 9.36
CA TRP A 182 11.11 6.18 10.46
C TRP A 182 10.68 7.56 11.00
N ARG A 183 11.64 8.46 11.24
CA ARG A 183 11.35 9.81 11.79
C ARG A 183 10.46 10.68 10.89
N ARG A 184 10.40 10.39 9.58
CA ARG A 184 9.58 11.12 8.61
C ARG A 184 8.20 10.48 8.42
N ALA A 185 8.14 9.14 8.41
CA ALA A 185 6.91 8.39 8.17
C ALA A 185 5.84 8.51 9.28
N THR A 186 6.17 9.04 10.46
CA THR A 186 5.21 9.17 11.58
C THR A 186 5.04 10.57 12.13
N ARG A 187 5.34 11.56 11.30
CA ARG A 187 5.00 12.96 11.56
C ARG A 187 3.83 13.48 10.71
N THR A 188 3.20 12.60 9.93
CA THR A 188 1.98 12.82 9.15
C THR A 188 0.91 11.89 9.66
#